data_AF-A0A941PJJ2-F1
#
_entry.id   AF-A0A941PJJ2-F1
#
_cell.length_a   1.000
_cell.length_b   1.000
_cell.length_c   1.000
_cell.angle_alpha   90.00
_cell.angle_beta   90.00
_cell.angle_gamma   90.00
#
_symmetry.space_group_name_H-M   'P 1'
#
loop_
_entity.id
_entity.type
_entity.pdbx_description
1 polymer ?
#
loop_
_entity_poly.entity_id
_entity_poly.type
_entity_poly.pdbx_seq_one_letter_code
_entity_poly.pdbx_strand_id
1 'polypeptide(L)'
;AAGDINGDGVADLLIGAPYHTSSTGRSYVVFGDAPPVLVQNQLQLYSGETVPVDTTFLSAFDRNHNNYSLIFYPANVTHGYFESVSQLGVPLTNFTQSQLLNGTIQFVHDGSAFSPGYNITVRSDGIAWTGPHAANITFMPSTTIVPTPTPSLSPSTVAPATPTPSPTLTPTPTPTPRAPIVLVNNQLTFNNGGQVILSPAQLQATEVGYDNNQLVFLISNVDNGYFTLTNQNTTHLTAFNQSQIINGEVLFVHSGNSVPPSYTVMVTDGVQYTVPNTPVIHLTDAPIIIENTLTLQPGESVTLTPANLNVNVTDGSTPGQVICQVRDLQHAM
;
A
#
# COMPACT_ATOMS: atom_id res chain seq x y z
N ALA A 1 -27.93 -10.44 16.17
CA ALA A 1 -26.51 -10.65 15.83
C ALA A 1 -25.69 -9.74 16.73
N ALA A 2 -24.55 -10.19 17.25
CA ALA A 2 -23.68 -9.35 18.09
C ALA A 2 -22.94 -8.29 17.27
N GLY A 3 -22.88 -8.44 15.93
CA GLY A 3 -22.23 -7.49 15.03
C GLY A 3 -20.72 -7.69 15.00
N ASP A 4 -20.02 -6.69 14.50
CA ASP A 4 -18.57 -6.55 14.67
C ASP A 4 -18.29 -6.06 16.11
N ILE A 5 -17.77 -6.95 16.95
CA ILE A 5 -17.57 -6.72 18.39
C ILE A 5 -16.21 -6.08 18.66
N ASN A 6 -15.21 -6.39 17.83
CA ASN A 6 -13.84 -5.91 18.00
C ASN A 6 -13.52 -4.63 17.19
N GLY A 7 -14.44 -4.18 16.34
CA GLY A 7 -14.31 -2.97 15.53
C GLY A 7 -13.44 -3.15 14.29
N ASP A 8 -13.25 -4.37 13.80
CA ASP A 8 -12.40 -4.67 12.64
C ASP A 8 -13.16 -4.64 11.29
N GLY A 9 -14.44 -4.32 11.33
CA GLY A 9 -15.36 -4.21 10.20
C GLY A 9 -15.89 -5.56 9.69
N VAL A 10 -15.46 -6.69 10.25
CA VAL A 10 -15.96 -8.02 9.87
C VAL A 10 -16.98 -8.49 10.89
N ALA A 11 -18.10 -9.05 10.41
CA ALA A 11 -19.15 -9.50 11.32
C ALA A 11 -18.67 -10.68 12.18
N ASP A 12 -18.76 -10.53 13.50
CA ASP A 12 -18.41 -11.58 14.45
C ASP A 12 -19.63 -12.46 14.79
N LEU A 13 -19.33 -13.66 15.28
CA LEU A 13 -20.32 -14.60 15.77
C LEU A 13 -20.15 -14.83 17.28
N LEU A 14 -21.19 -14.46 18.04
CA LEU A 14 -21.30 -14.79 19.46
C LEU A 14 -22.10 -16.08 19.65
N ILE A 15 -21.49 -17.08 20.29
CA ILE A 15 -22.10 -18.38 20.57
C ILE A 15 -22.24 -18.56 22.07
N GLY A 16 -23.48 -18.77 22.54
CA GLY A 16 -23.76 -19.13 23.93
C GLY A 16 -23.70 -20.64 24.14
N ALA A 17 -23.03 -21.06 25.21
CA ALA A 17 -23.02 -22.42 25.72
C ALA A 17 -23.57 -22.42 27.15
N PRO A 18 -24.91 -22.29 27.35
CA PRO A 18 -25.52 -22.07 28.66
C PRO A 18 -25.38 -23.26 29.63
N TYR A 19 -25.04 -24.45 29.12
CA TYR A 19 -24.83 -25.67 29.90
C TYR A 19 -23.38 -26.16 29.87
N HIS A 20 -22.41 -25.28 29.62
CA HIS A 20 -21.00 -25.66 29.51
C HIS A 20 -20.52 -26.48 30.72
N THR A 21 -20.95 -26.11 31.91
CA THR A 21 -20.91 -26.93 33.11
C THR A 21 -22.24 -26.77 33.84
N SER A 22 -22.76 -27.81 34.48
CA SER A 22 -24.17 -27.98 34.92
C SER A 22 -24.92 -26.75 35.47
N SER A 23 -24.26 -25.77 36.08
CA SER A 23 -24.86 -24.52 36.58
C SER A 23 -24.20 -23.23 36.08
N THR A 24 -23.31 -23.31 35.08
CA THR A 24 -22.55 -22.17 34.54
C THR A 24 -22.50 -22.21 33.01
N GLY A 25 -22.78 -21.07 32.38
CA GLY A 25 -22.61 -20.91 30.94
C GLY A 25 -21.18 -20.52 30.55
N ARG A 26 -20.86 -20.67 29.26
CA ARG A 26 -19.78 -19.96 28.58
C ARG A 26 -20.32 -19.21 27.38
N SER A 27 -19.63 -18.16 26.97
CA SER A 27 -19.83 -17.51 25.68
C SER A 27 -18.52 -17.57 24.90
N TYR A 28 -18.63 -17.83 23.60
CA TYR A 28 -17.52 -17.81 22.67
C TYR A 28 -17.75 -16.69 21.67
N VAL A 29 -16.68 -15.96 21.35
CA VAL A 29 -16.65 -15.04 20.22
C VAL A 29 -15.81 -15.72 19.15
N VAL A 30 -16.37 -15.83 17.95
CA VAL A 30 -15.64 -16.21 16.75
C VAL A 30 -15.49 -14.94 15.94
N PHE A 31 -14.25 -14.49 15.79
CA PHE A 31 -13.95 -13.31 15.00
C PHE A 31 -14.14 -13.60 13.51
N GLY A 32 -14.68 -12.63 12.79
CA GLY A 32 -14.78 -12.69 11.34
C GLY A 32 -13.41 -12.74 10.65
N ASP A 33 -13.37 -13.25 9.42
CA ASP A 33 -12.16 -13.33 8.59
C ASP A 33 -12.39 -12.57 7.27
N ALA A 34 -11.65 -11.49 7.06
CA ALA A 34 -11.69 -10.74 5.81
C ALA A 34 -10.86 -11.43 4.74
N PRO A 35 -11.28 -11.42 3.47
CA PRO A 35 -10.45 -11.91 2.39
C PRO A 35 -9.16 -11.07 2.26
N PRO A 36 -8.02 -11.69 1.93
CA PRO A 36 -6.79 -10.94 1.64
C PRO A 36 -7.02 -9.96 0.48
N VAL A 37 -6.37 -8.81 0.45
CA VAL A 37 -6.42 -7.85 -0.65
C VAL A 37 -5.16 -7.99 -1.50
N LEU A 38 -5.31 -8.11 -2.82
CA LEU A 38 -4.17 -8.12 -3.73
C LEU A 38 -3.62 -6.68 -3.88
N VAL A 39 -2.35 -6.48 -3.57
CA VAL A 39 -1.70 -5.15 -3.50
C VAL A 39 -0.95 -4.84 -4.79
N GLN A 40 -0.05 -5.72 -5.21
CA GLN A 40 0.65 -5.66 -6.49
C GLN A 40 0.30 -6.89 -7.31
N ASN A 41 0.10 -6.72 -8.61
CA ASN A 41 -0.04 -7.83 -9.55
C ASN A 41 0.40 -7.37 -10.94
N GLN A 42 1.71 -7.19 -11.08
CA GLN A 42 2.33 -6.66 -12.28
C GLN A 42 3.60 -7.42 -12.62
N LEU A 43 3.98 -7.34 -13.90
CA LEU A 43 5.23 -7.91 -14.39
C LEU A 43 5.80 -7.01 -15.49
N GLN A 44 7.12 -6.83 -15.49
CA GLN A 44 7.82 -6.16 -16.58
C GLN A 44 9.01 -7.02 -17.01
N LEU A 45 9.09 -7.33 -18.30
CA LEU A 45 10.13 -8.19 -18.86
C LEU A 45 10.25 -8.06 -20.38
N TYR A 46 11.41 -8.43 -20.90
CA TYR A 46 11.63 -8.67 -22.32
C TYR A 46 11.34 -10.13 -22.71
N SER A 47 11.17 -10.37 -24.00
CA SER A 47 11.02 -11.73 -24.56
C SER A 47 12.22 -12.62 -24.18
N GLY A 48 11.91 -13.77 -23.57
CA GLY A 48 12.90 -14.77 -23.16
C GLY A 48 13.63 -14.49 -21.85
N GLU A 49 13.28 -13.41 -21.15
CA GLU A 49 13.87 -13.13 -19.85
C GLU A 49 13.33 -14.02 -18.73
N THR A 50 14.18 -14.22 -17.73
CA THR A 50 13.81 -14.67 -16.41
C THR A 50 13.91 -13.48 -15.47
N VAL A 51 12.79 -13.09 -14.85
CA VAL A 51 12.72 -11.93 -13.96
C VAL A 51 12.44 -12.38 -12.52
N PRO A 52 13.21 -11.94 -11.51
CA PRO A 52 12.87 -12.14 -10.12
C PRO A 52 11.50 -11.52 -9.81
N VAL A 53 10.67 -12.22 -9.04
CA VAL A 53 9.36 -11.73 -8.60
C VAL A 53 9.42 -11.50 -7.11
N ASP A 54 9.52 -10.24 -6.71
CA ASP A 54 9.48 -9.79 -5.33
C ASP A 54 8.16 -9.08 -5.00
N THR A 55 8.07 -8.48 -3.80
CA THR A 55 6.86 -7.81 -3.32
C THR A 55 6.49 -6.53 -4.07
N THR A 56 7.38 -6.01 -4.93
CA THR A 56 7.11 -4.86 -5.80
C THR A 56 6.31 -5.27 -7.05
N PHE A 57 6.48 -6.51 -7.51
CA PHE A 57 5.73 -7.09 -8.63
C PHE A 57 4.44 -7.78 -8.17
N LEU A 58 4.50 -8.50 -7.06
CA LEU A 58 3.36 -9.25 -6.54
C LEU A 58 3.34 -9.22 -5.02
N SER A 59 2.25 -8.73 -4.45
CA SER A 59 2.06 -8.72 -2.99
C SER A 59 0.57 -8.69 -2.64
N ALA A 60 0.26 -9.08 -1.42
CA ALA A 60 -1.09 -9.06 -0.87
C ALA A 60 -1.05 -8.63 0.60
N PHE A 61 -2.19 -8.17 1.10
CA PHE A 61 -2.37 -7.72 2.46
C PHE A 61 -3.57 -8.43 3.06
N ASP A 62 -3.43 -9.00 4.24
CA ASP A 62 -4.51 -9.57 5.01
C ASP A 62 -4.52 -8.91 6.38
N ARG A 63 -5.69 -8.46 6.80
CA ARG A 63 -5.87 -7.78 8.09
C ARG A 63 -5.86 -8.77 9.26
N ASN A 64 -6.42 -9.95 9.05
CA ASN A 64 -6.70 -10.92 10.10
C ASN A 64 -5.54 -11.92 10.26
N HIS A 65 -4.67 -12.03 9.25
CA HIS A 65 -3.59 -13.00 9.19
C HIS A 65 -2.21 -12.38 8.95
N ASN A 66 -1.16 -13.16 9.21
CA ASN A 66 0.20 -12.76 8.88
C ASN A 66 0.38 -12.68 7.37
N ASN A 67 0.71 -11.50 6.85
CA ASN A 67 0.98 -11.28 5.43
C ASN A 67 2.02 -12.26 4.86
N TYR A 68 3.03 -12.66 5.64
CA TYR A 68 4.09 -13.56 5.16
C TYR A 68 3.60 -14.97 4.83
N SER A 69 2.51 -15.44 5.44
CA SER A 69 1.93 -16.77 5.20
C SER A 69 0.90 -16.79 4.07
N LEU A 70 0.56 -15.64 3.47
CA LEU A 70 -0.35 -15.58 2.34
C LEU A 70 0.18 -16.40 1.17
N ILE A 71 -0.71 -17.18 0.56
CA ILE A 71 -0.35 -18.10 -0.53
C ILE A 71 -1.01 -17.62 -1.82
N PHE A 72 -0.19 -17.42 -2.84
CA PHE A 72 -0.60 -17.05 -4.19
C PHE A 72 -0.75 -18.30 -5.06
N TYR A 73 -1.79 -18.32 -5.87
CA TYR A 73 -2.14 -19.37 -6.83
C TYR A 73 -2.16 -18.77 -8.23
N PRO A 74 -1.06 -18.86 -8.99
CA PRO A 74 -1.07 -18.54 -10.41
C PRO A 74 -1.96 -19.50 -11.19
N ALA A 75 -2.81 -18.95 -12.05
CA ALA A 75 -3.69 -19.70 -12.94
C ALA A 75 -3.67 -19.08 -14.34
N ASN A 76 -4.06 -19.89 -15.34
CA ASN A 76 -4.08 -19.48 -16.76
C ASN A 76 -2.76 -18.87 -17.23
N VAL A 77 -1.64 -19.39 -16.74
CA VAL A 77 -0.32 -18.89 -17.11
C VAL A 77 -0.05 -19.23 -18.58
N THR A 78 0.28 -18.22 -19.37
CA THR A 78 0.67 -18.34 -20.79
C THR A 78 2.02 -17.69 -21.03
N HIS A 79 2.75 -18.21 -22.02
CA HIS A 79 4.06 -17.74 -22.47
C HIS A 79 5.14 -17.65 -21.38
N GLY A 80 5.03 -18.50 -20.36
CA GLY A 80 6.00 -18.60 -19.29
C GLY A 80 5.49 -19.43 -18.13
N TYR A 81 6.22 -19.40 -17.01
CA TYR A 81 5.84 -20.03 -15.75
C TYR A 81 6.58 -19.41 -14.57
N PHE A 82 6.02 -19.56 -13.38
CA PHE A 82 6.70 -19.23 -12.13
C PHE A 82 7.54 -20.42 -11.66
N GLU A 83 8.74 -20.16 -11.15
CA GLU A 83 9.59 -21.18 -10.55
C GLU A 83 10.33 -20.67 -9.31
N SER A 84 10.90 -21.60 -8.55
CA SER A 84 11.78 -21.26 -7.43
C SER A 84 13.24 -21.21 -7.90
N VAL A 85 14.00 -20.23 -7.45
CA VAL A 85 15.46 -20.16 -7.69
C VAL A 85 16.21 -21.37 -7.12
N SER A 86 15.62 -22.04 -6.12
CA SER A 86 16.17 -23.28 -5.54
C SER A 86 15.85 -24.54 -6.34
N GLN A 87 14.92 -24.47 -7.30
CA GLN A 87 14.49 -25.59 -8.12
C GLN A 87 14.04 -25.10 -9.50
N LEU A 88 15.02 -24.88 -10.38
CA LEU A 88 14.82 -24.40 -11.74
C LEU A 88 14.16 -25.46 -12.64
N GLY A 89 13.42 -24.99 -13.65
CA GLY A 89 12.70 -25.79 -14.64
C GLY A 89 11.40 -26.41 -14.14
N VAL A 90 10.96 -26.13 -12.91
CA VAL A 90 9.78 -26.74 -12.31
C VAL A 90 8.70 -25.69 -12.05
N PRO A 91 7.60 -25.69 -12.83
CA PRO A 91 6.50 -24.76 -12.63
C PRO A 91 5.87 -24.89 -11.23
N LEU A 92 5.77 -23.76 -10.55
CA LEU A 92 5.06 -23.65 -9.28
C LEU A 92 3.56 -23.48 -9.52
N THR A 93 2.76 -24.23 -8.75
CA THR A 93 1.30 -24.06 -8.70
C THR A 93 0.86 -23.09 -7.60
N ASN A 94 1.76 -22.79 -6.66
CA ASN A 94 1.59 -21.79 -5.63
C ASN A 94 2.95 -21.42 -4.99
N PHE A 95 2.97 -20.28 -4.32
CA PHE A 95 4.09 -19.79 -3.50
C PHE A 95 3.60 -18.78 -2.46
N THR A 96 4.40 -18.50 -1.44
CA THR A 96 4.04 -17.60 -0.34
C THR A 96 4.59 -16.19 -0.51
N GLN A 97 3.98 -15.22 0.16
CA GLN A 97 4.51 -13.85 0.21
C GLN A 97 5.91 -13.78 0.84
N SER A 98 6.22 -14.64 1.81
CA SER A 98 7.57 -14.74 2.35
C SER A 98 8.59 -15.16 1.29
N GLN A 99 8.22 -16.03 0.35
CA GLN A 99 9.11 -16.43 -0.75
C GLN A 99 9.37 -15.28 -1.73
N LEU A 100 8.35 -14.46 -2.01
CA LEU A 100 8.52 -13.22 -2.80
C LEU A 100 9.47 -12.25 -2.09
N LEU A 101 9.25 -12.00 -0.79
CA LEU A 101 10.10 -11.11 0.01
C LEU A 101 11.56 -11.59 0.07
N ASN A 102 11.77 -12.90 0.18
CA ASN A 102 13.10 -13.49 0.21
C ASN A 102 13.74 -13.61 -1.19
N GLY A 103 13.07 -13.13 -2.25
CA GLY A 103 13.56 -13.15 -3.62
C GLY A 103 13.78 -14.55 -4.18
N THR A 104 13.02 -15.55 -3.68
CA THR A 104 13.21 -16.94 -4.10
C THR A 104 12.34 -17.36 -5.28
N ILE A 105 11.46 -16.48 -5.74
CA ILE A 105 10.56 -16.73 -6.87
C ILE A 105 11.01 -15.92 -8.08
N GLN A 106 10.89 -16.52 -9.26
CA GLN A 106 11.10 -15.85 -10.53
C GLN A 106 10.06 -16.28 -11.56
N PHE A 107 9.82 -15.44 -12.56
CA PHE A 107 9.01 -15.75 -13.73
C PHE A 107 9.93 -15.97 -14.93
N VAL A 108 9.77 -17.10 -15.62
CA VAL A 108 10.54 -17.47 -16.80
C VAL A 108 9.66 -17.32 -18.04
N HIS A 109 10.05 -16.44 -18.96
CA HIS A 109 9.39 -16.32 -20.26
C HIS A 109 9.84 -17.43 -21.21
N ASP A 110 8.92 -17.94 -22.04
CA ASP A 110 9.18 -19.04 -22.98
C ASP A 110 10.01 -18.66 -24.24
N GLY A 111 10.55 -17.44 -24.30
CA GLY A 111 11.24 -16.90 -25.48
C GLY A 111 10.35 -16.56 -26.68
N SER A 112 9.03 -16.71 -26.59
CA SER A 112 8.13 -16.32 -27.68
C SER A 112 8.00 -14.80 -27.81
N ALA A 113 7.45 -14.35 -28.95
CA ALA A 113 7.19 -12.93 -29.20
C ALA A 113 5.86 -12.45 -28.57
N PHE A 114 5.15 -13.30 -27.84
CA PHE A 114 3.86 -13.00 -27.26
C PHE A 114 4.02 -12.57 -25.82
N SER A 115 3.27 -11.54 -25.40
CA SER A 115 3.22 -11.14 -23.99
C SER A 115 2.75 -12.32 -23.13
N PRO A 116 3.38 -12.57 -21.97
CA PRO A 116 2.83 -13.52 -21.02
C PRO A 116 1.50 -13.03 -20.47
N GLY A 117 0.78 -13.94 -19.85
CA GLY A 117 -0.48 -13.67 -19.17
C GLY A 117 -0.63 -14.62 -17.99
N TYR A 118 -1.21 -14.15 -16.88
CA TYR A 118 -1.60 -14.98 -15.76
C TYR A 118 -2.65 -14.28 -14.89
N ASN A 119 -3.38 -15.08 -14.14
CA ASN A 119 -4.26 -14.63 -13.08
C ASN A 119 -3.70 -15.06 -11.73
N ILE A 120 -3.87 -14.23 -10.71
CA ILE A 120 -3.54 -14.55 -9.33
C ILE A 120 -4.81 -14.68 -8.50
N THR A 121 -4.92 -15.79 -7.79
CA THR A 121 -5.79 -15.89 -6.62
C THR A 121 -4.92 -15.94 -5.36
N VAL A 122 -5.28 -15.20 -4.33
CA VAL A 122 -4.61 -15.24 -3.02
C VAL A 122 -5.55 -15.77 -1.96
N ARG A 123 -5.01 -16.48 -0.98
CA ARG A 123 -5.75 -16.93 0.21
C ARG A 123 -4.94 -16.73 1.47
N SER A 124 -5.65 -16.54 2.57
CA SER A 124 -5.14 -16.82 3.90
C SER A 124 -5.18 -18.34 4.15
N ASP A 125 -4.56 -18.78 5.24
CA ASP A 125 -4.74 -20.13 5.79
C ASP A 125 -6.17 -20.37 6.33
N GLY A 126 -7.04 -19.35 6.29
CA GLY A 126 -8.47 -19.36 6.49
C GLY A 126 -9.30 -19.41 5.20
N ILE A 127 -10.62 -19.43 5.33
CA ILE A 127 -11.60 -19.85 4.29
C ILE A 127 -11.72 -18.83 3.13
N ALA A 128 -11.14 -17.64 3.27
CA ALA A 128 -11.35 -16.49 2.40
C ALA A 128 -10.34 -16.39 1.24
N TRP A 129 -10.84 -16.08 0.05
CA TRP A 129 -10.07 -15.99 -1.19
C TRP A 129 -10.29 -14.65 -1.87
N THR A 130 -9.25 -14.16 -2.54
CA THR A 130 -9.33 -12.97 -3.42
C THR A 130 -8.79 -13.28 -4.80
N GLY A 131 -9.54 -12.86 -5.81
CA GLY A 131 -9.27 -13.14 -7.22
C GLY A 131 -10.20 -14.21 -7.80
N PRO A 132 -9.91 -14.69 -9.03
CA PRO A 132 -8.69 -14.42 -9.80
C PRO A 132 -8.61 -13.00 -10.36
N HIS A 133 -7.45 -12.35 -10.23
CA HIS A 133 -7.14 -11.05 -10.84
C HIS A 133 -6.07 -11.22 -11.92
N ALA A 134 -6.32 -10.70 -13.13
CA ALA A 134 -5.34 -10.69 -14.21
C ALA A 134 -4.18 -9.73 -13.89
N ALA A 135 -2.95 -10.12 -14.26
CA ALA A 135 -1.77 -9.30 -14.06
C ALA A 135 -1.69 -8.14 -15.06
N ASN A 136 -1.16 -7.01 -14.59
CA ASN A 136 -0.77 -5.89 -15.45
C ASN A 136 0.65 -6.12 -16.00
N ILE A 137 0.76 -6.40 -17.29
CA ILE A 137 2.02 -6.84 -17.90
C ILE A 137 2.56 -5.78 -18.86
N THR A 138 3.77 -5.30 -18.60
CA THR A 138 4.55 -4.46 -19.51
C THR A 138 5.58 -5.32 -20.22
N PHE A 139 5.28 -5.72 -21.45
CA PHE A 139 6.12 -6.62 -22.23
C PHE A 139 6.86 -5.91 -23.36
N MET A 140 8.15 -6.21 -23.50
CA MET A 140 9.00 -5.67 -24.55
C MET A 140 9.48 -6.80 -25.47
N PRO A 141 8.90 -7.00 -26.67
CA PRO A 141 9.31 -8.08 -27.56
C PRO A 141 10.73 -7.85 -28.11
N SER A 142 11.51 -8.92 -28.23
CA SER A 142 12.81 -8.88 -28.91
C SER A 142 12.61 -8.61 -30.41
N THR A 143 13.30 -7.61 -30.97
CA THR A 143 13.12 -7.11 -32.34
C THR A 143 13.76 -7.97 -33.44
N THR A 144 13.98 -9.26 -33.22
CA THR A 144 14.50 -10.15 -34.27
C THR A 144 13.38 -10.49 -35.27
N ILE A 145 13.18 -9.60 -36.24
CA ILE A 145 12.33 -9.81 -37.42
C ILE A 145 12.82 -11.02 -38.22
N VAL A 146 12.24 -12.20 -37.95
CA VAL A 146 12.19 -13.29 -38.93
C VAL A 146 10.99 -13.00 -39.84
N PRO A 147 11.14 -12.90 -41.17
CA PRO A 147 10.01 -12.63 -42.05
C PRO A 147 9.03 -13.81 -42.02
N THR A 148 7.83 -13.57 -41.52
CA THR A 148 6.71 -14.53 -41.52
C THR A 148 6.27 -14.83 -42.95
N PRO A 149 6.15 -16.12 -43.37
CA PRO A 149 5.47 -16.45 -44.62
C PRO A 149 3.98 -16.09 -44.51
N THR A 150 3.49 -15.40 -45.53
CA THR A 150 2.11 -14.96 -45.68
C THR A 150 1.12 -16.12 -45.55
N PRO A 151 0.11 -16.06 -44.65
CA PRO A 151 -0.95 -17.05 -44.63
C PRO A 151 -1.90 -16.84 -45.82
N SER A 152 -2.09 -17.89 -46.61
CA SER A 152 -3.11 -17.99 -47.65
C SER A 152 -4.48 -18.21 -47.00
N LEU A 153 -5.36 -17.21 -47.06
CA LEU A 153 -6.75 -17.33 -46.62
C LEU A 153 -7.59 -17.98 -47.73
N SER A 154 -8.15 -19.16 -47.45
CA SER A 154 -9.28 -19.72 -48.19
C SER A 154 -10.58 -19.32 -47.49
N PRO A 155 -11.55 -18.68 -48.17
CA PRO A 155 -12.82 -18.34 -47.56
C PRO A 155 -13.76 -19.57 -47.49
N SER A 156 -14.09 -20.02 -46.29
CA SER A 156 -15.24 -20.90 -46.04
C SER A 156 -16.51 -20.08 -45.92
N THR A 157 -17.47 -20.32 -46.81
CA THR A 157 -18.82 -19.77 -46.77
C THR A 157 -19.72 -20.65 -45.90
N VAL A 158 -20.08 -20.19 -44.69
CA VAL A 158 -21.15 -20.79 -43.89
C VAL A 158 -22.38 -19.87 -43.96
N ALA A 159 -23.54 -20.46 -44.25
CA ALA A 159 -24.81 -19.79 -44.41
C ALA A 159 -25.35 -19.21 -43.08
N PRO A 160 -26.12 -18.11 -43.11
CA PRO A 160 -26.70 -17.53 -41.90
C PRO A 160 -27.90 -18.36 -41.39
N ALA A 161 -27.88 -18.70 -40.10
CA ALA A 161 -29.03 -19.25 -39.40
C ALA A 161 -30.02 -18.13 -39.03
N THR A 162 -31.30 -18.42 -39.22
CA THR A 162 -32.45 -17.55 -38.93
C THR A 162 -32.57 -17.26 -37.42
N PRO A 163 -32.82 -16.01 -36.98
CA PRO A 163 -33.00 -15.73 -35.56
C PRO A 163 -34.39 -16.15 -35.08
N THR A 164 -34.42 -17.00 -34.06
CA THR A 164 -35.62 -17.30 -33.25
C THR A 164 -35.88 -16.14 -32.27
N PRO A 165 -37.12 -15.66 -32.08
CA PRO A 165 -37.39 -14.57 -31.14
C PRO A 165 -37.12 -14.99 -29.69
N SER A 166 -36.27 -14.21 -29.02
CA SER A 166 -35.94 -14.37 -27.60
C SER A 166 -37.06 -13.77 -26.73
N PRO A 167 -37.48 -14.40 -25.63
CA PRO A 167 -38.51 -13.87 -24.75
C PRO A 167 -38.03 -12.58 -24.04
N THR A 168 -38.88 -11.56 -24.05
CA THR A 168 -38.66 -10.29 -23.34
C THR A 168 -38.61 -10.53 -21.83
N LEU A 169 -37.41 -10.40 -21.24
CA LEU A 169 -37.23 -10.44 -19.79
C LEU A 169 -37.74 -9.13 -19.16
N THR A 170 -38.53 -9.27 -18.10
CA THR A 170 -39.00 -8.19 -17.23
C THR A 170 -37.80 -7.44 -16.64
N PRO A 171 -37.79 -6.09 -16.59
CA PRO A 171 -36.64 -5.34 -16.08
C PRO A 171 -36.41 -5.67 -14.60
N THR A 172 -35.30 -6.35 -14.33
CA THR A 172 -34.72 -6.48 -12.99
C THR A 172 -34.36 -5.07 -12.50
N PRO A 173 -34.63 -4.69 -11.23
CA PRO A 173 -34.22 -3.39 -10.72
C PRO A 173 -32.72 -3.21 -10.96
N THR A 174 -32.36 -2.15 -11.68
CA THR A 174 -30.96 -1.80 -11.93
C THR A 174 -30.27 -1.58 -10.58
N PRO A 175 -29.21 -2.34 -10.24
CA PRO A 175 -28.49 -2.10 -9.00
C PRO A 175 -27.98 -0.65 -9.01
N THR A 176 -28.22 0.08 -7.91
CA THR A 176 -27.68 1.42 -7.72
C THR A 176 -26.16 1.36 -7.92
N PRO A 177 -25.57 2.22 -8.77
CA PRO A 177 -24.13 2.23 -8.99
C PRO A 177 -23.41 2.42 -7.67
N ARG A 178 -22.40 1.58 -7.43
CA ARG A 178 -21.56 1.69 -6.24
C ARG A 178 -20.84 3.04 -6.23
N ALA A 179 -20.71 3.63 -5.04
CA ALA A 179 -20.00 4.89 -4.88
C ALA A 179 -18.49 4.72 -5.15
N PRO A 180 -17.80 5.75 -5.67
CA PRO A 180 -16.35 5.73 -5.82
C PRO A 180 -15.66 5.94 -4.47
N ILE A 181 -14.47 5.37 -4.32
CA ILE A 181 -13.56 5.66 -3.21
C ILE A 181 -12.92 7.04 -3.45
N VAL A 182 -12.86 7.86 -2.40
CA VAL A 182 -12.28 9.21 -2.43
C VAL A 182 -11.14 9.30 -1.42
N LEU A 183 -9.94 9.61 -1.89
CA LEU A 183 -8.80 9.97 -1.05
C LEU A 183 -8.97 11.43 -0.57
N VAL A 184 -9.18 11.61 0.73
CA VAL A 184 -9.51 12.89 1.36
C VAL A 184 -8.24 13.66 1.75
N ASN A 185 -7.32 12.98 2.44
CA ASN A 185 -6.04 13.54 2.87
C ASN A 185 -4.91 12.67 2.38
N ASN A 186 -3.82 13.30 1.92
CA ASN A 186 -2.55 12.65 1.64
C ASN A 186 -1.41 13.67 1.77
N GLN A 187 -0.97 13.89 3.00
CA GLN A 187 0.03 14.90 3.34
C GLN A 187 0.87 14.46 4.52
N LEU A 188 2.16 14.81 4.50
CA LEU A 188 3.07 14.60 5.63
C LEU A 188 3.78 15.91 5.99
N THR A 189 3.89 16.16 7.29
CA THR A 189 4.64 17.30 7.85
C THR A 189 5.75 16.77 8.74
N PHE A 190 7.00 17.16 8.48
CA PHE A 190 8.19 16.66 9.17
C PHE A 190 8.94 17.75 9.89
N ASN A 191 9.43 17.46 11.09
CA ASN A 191 10.62 18.13 11.61
C ASN A 191 11.85 17.39 11.07
N ASN A 192 12.90 18.07 10.60
CA ASN A 192 14.05 17.45 9.92
C ASN A 192 14.56 16.15 10.60
N GLY A 193 14.50 15.01 9.88
CA GLY A 193 14.81 13.67 10.40
C GLY A 193 13.77 13.02 11.31
N GLY A 194 12.57 13.59 11.38
CA GLY A 194 11.48 13.18 12.26
C GLY A 194 10.67 12.00 11.74
N GLN A 195 9.92 11.41 12.67
CA GLN A 195 8.92 10.38 12.38
C GLN A 195 7.53 11.01 12.44
N VAL A 196 6.61 10.52 11.61
CA VAL A 196 5.22 10.96 11.57
C VAL A 196 4.32 9.77 11.85
N ILE A 197 3.67 9.76 13.02
CA ILE A 197 2.57 8.82 13.29
C ILE A 197 1.40 9.28 12.42
N LEU A 198 0.90 8.38 11.57
CA LEU A 198 -0.24 8.70 10.73
C LEU A 198 -1.50 8.79 11.57
N SER A 199 -2.30 9.80 11.26
CA SER A 199 -3.69 9.94 11.69
C SER A 199 -4.53 10.33 10.48
N PRO A 200 -5.87 10.41 10.61
CA PRO A 200 -6.72 10.88 9.53
C PRO A 200 -6.36 12.27 8.98
N ALA A 201 -5.61 13.09 9.73
CA ALA A 201 -5.11 14.38 9.25
C ALA A 201 -4.05 14.24 8.14
N GLN A 202 -3.23 13.19 8.20
CA GLN A 202 -2.18 12.92 7.21
C GLN A 202 -2.73 12.11 6.04
N LEU A 203 -3.49 11.05 6.32
CA LEU A 203 -3.91 10.11 5.30
C LEU A 203 -5.32 9.57 5.64
N GLN A 204 -6.29 9.80 4.75
CA GLN A 204 -7.67 9.38 4.96
C GLN A 204 -8.37 9.17 3.63
N ALA A 205 -9.24 8.16 3.57
CA ALA A 205 -10.15 7.95 2.46
C ALA A 205 -11.59 7.70 2.95
N THR A 206 -12.54 7.83 2.04
CA THR A 206 -13.96 7.54 2.30
C THR A 206 -14.64 6.91 1.08
N GLU A 207 -15.61 6.05 1.33
CA GLU A 207 -16.55 5.52 0.34
C GLU A 207 -17.96 5.50 0.96
N VAL A 208 -18.94 6.05 0.23
CA VAL A 208 -20.32 6.11 0.72
C VAL A 208 -20.96 4.73 0.68
N GLY A 209 -21.47 4.28 1.83
CA GLY A 209 -22.14 2.98 1.95
C GLY A 209 -21.19 1.81 2.18
N TYR A 210 -19.90 2.09 2.43
CA TYR A 210 -18.89 1.12 2.81
C TYR A 210 -18.34 1.45 4.20
N ASP A 211 -17.83 0.45 4.92
CA ASP A 211 -17.11 0.71 6.18
C ASP A 211 -15.71 1.24 5.87
N ASN A 212 -15.55 2.56 6.00
CA ASN A 212 -14.29 3.24 5.70
C ASN A 212 -13.11 2.71 6.51
N ASN A 213 -13.34 2.08 7.67
CA ASN A 213 -12.27 1.48 8.46
C ASN A 213 -11.59 0.32 7.70
N GLN A 214 -12.27 -0.29 6.73
CA GLN A 214 -11.76 -1.40 5.92
C GLN A 214 -11.00 -0.97 4.67
N LEU A 215 -11.00 0.32 4.32
CA LEU A 215 -10.23 0.81 3.18
C LEU A 215 -8.74 0.54 3.38
N VAL A 216 -8.10 -0.05 2.36
CA VAL A 216 -6.68 -0.39 2.35
C VAL A 216 -5.92 0.63 1.50
N PHE A 217 -4.91 1.25 2.10
CA PHE A 217 -3.95 2.11 1.43
C PHE A 217 -2.80 1.25 0.92
N LEU A 218 -2.57 1.29 -0.39
CA LEU A 218 -1.49 0.61 -1.08
C LEU A 218 -0.39 1.63 -1.36
N ILE A 219 0.81 1.39 -0.85
CA ILE A 219 1.95 2.28 -0.94
C ILE A 219 3.00 1.71 -1.88
N SER A 220 3.49 2.53 -2.81
CA SER A 220 4.57 2.19 -3.73
C SER A 220 5.51 3.37 -3.96
N ASN A 221 6.61 3.13 -4.67
CA ASN A 221 7.60 4.16 -5.06
C ASN A 221 8.08 5.02 -3.88
N VAL A 222 8.31 4.40 -2.73
CA VAL A 222 8.78 5.11 -1.53
C VAL A 222 10.25 5.47 -1.70
N ASP A 223 10.59 6.74 -1.50
CA ASP A 223 11.96 7.25 -1.48
C ASP A 223 12.16 8.20 -0.27
N ASN A 224 13.39 8.28 0.23
CA ASN A 224 13.81 9.05 1.42
C ASN A 224 12.97 8.79 2.69
N GLY A 225 12.45 7.57 2.83
CA GLY A 225 11.84 7.09 4.06
C GLY A 225 11.17 5.73 3.89
N TYR A 226 10.39 5.32 4.88
CA TYR A 226 9.61 4.09 4.84
C TYR A 226 8.43 4.15 5.81
N PHE A 227 7.37 3.39 5.51
CA PHE A 227 6.26 3.15 6.44
C PHE A 227 6.54 1.91 7.29
N THR A 228 6.17 1.94 8.55
CA THR A 228 6.38 0.85 9.52
C THR A 228 5.27 0.86 10.57
N LEU A 229 5.11 -0.21 11.35
CA LEU A 229 4.23 -0.16 12.53
C LEU A 229 4.96 0.49 13.71
N THR A 230 4.24 1.25 14.54
CA THR A 230 4.79 1.93 15.74
C THR A 230 5.41 0.97 16.76
N ASN A 231 4.98 -0.29 16.77
CA ASN A 231 5.50 -1.36 17.63
C ASN A 231 6.59 -2.22 16.97
N GLN A 232 6.89 -2.01 15.69
CA GLN A 232 7.83 -2.83 14.91
C GLN A 232 8.57 -1.95 13.90
N ASN A 233 9.65 -1.28 14.32
CA ASN A 233 10.39 -0.31 13.49
C ASN A 233 11.30 -0.93 12.41
N THR A 234 11.26 -2.25 12.21
CA THR A 234 12.14 -2.98 11.28
C THR A 234 11.43 -3.52 10.04
N THR A 235 10.11 -3.39 9.96
CA THR A 235 9.31 -3.98 8.88
C THR A 235 8.70 -2.89 8.01
N HIS A 236 9.12 -2.83 6.75
CA HIS A 236 8.58 -1.84 5.81
C HIS A 236 7.19 -2.27 5.32
N LEU A 237 6.21 -1.40 5.49
CA LEU A 237 4.84 -1.60 5.04
C LEU A 237 4.68 -1.05 3.62
N THR A 238 4.10 -1.89 2.75
CA THR A 238 3.61 -1.49 1.42
C THR A 238 2.07 -1.43 1.38
N ALA A 239 1.40 -1.82 2.46
CA ALA A 239 -0.03 -1.67 2.63
C ALA A 239 -0.42 -1.62 4.11
N PHE A 240 -1.49 -0.90 4.39
CA PHE A 240 -2.13 -0.83 5.70
C PHE A 240 -3.55 -0.30 5.53
N ASN A 241 -4.43 -0.50 6.51
CA ASN A 241 -5.83 -0.11 6.42
C ASN A 241 -6.14 1.17 7.21
N GLN A 242 -7.33 1.74 6.98
CA GLN A 242 -7.74 2.99 7.62
C GLN A 242 -7.86 2.89 9.14
N SER A 243 -8.26 1.75 9.69
CA SER A 243 -8.32 1.58 11.16
C SER A 243 -6.93 1.66 11.79
N GLN A 244 -5.89 1.11 11.15
CA GLN A 244 -4.50 1.22 11.63
C GLN A 244 -4.01 2.68 11.65
N ILE A 245 -4.46 3.51 10.70
CA ILE A 245 -4.19 4.96 10.72
C ILE A 245 -4.97 5.64 11.86
N ILE A 246 -6.26 5.32 12.03
CA ILE A 246 -7.10 5.89 13.09
C ILE A 246 -6.55 5.56 14.49
N ASN A 247 -6.03 4.34 14.66
CA ASN A 247 -5.44 3.87 15.91
C ASN A 247 -4.01 4.37 16.15
N GLY A 248 -3.40 5.09 15.20
CA GLY A 248 -2.01 5.57 15.31
C GLY A 248 -0.97 4.45 15.27
N GLU A 249 -1.28 3.33 14.61
CA GLU A 249 -0.40 2.17 14.51
C GLU A 249 0.62 2.29 13.37
N VAL A 250 0.36 3.15 12.38
CA VAL A 250 1.23 3.35 11.23
C VAL A 250 2.12 4.57 11.44
N LEU A 251 3.40 4.40 11.17
CA LEU A 251 4.45 5.40 11.30
C LEU A 251 5.17 5.55 9.96
N PHE A 252 5.40 6.78 9.52
CA PHE A 252 6.39 7.08 8.49
C PHE A 252 7.70 7.51 9.15
N VAL A 253 8.82 6.93 8.71
CA VAL A 253 10.18 7.25 9.17
C VAL A 253 10.96 7.90 8.03
N HIS A 254 11.39 9.15 8.21
CA HIS A 254 12.24 9.84 7.25
C HIS A 254 13.69 9.29 7.30
N SER A 255 14.39 9.29 6.15
CA SER A 255 15.78 8.83 6.08
C SER A 255 16.81 9.73 6.79
N GLY A 256 16.38 10.85 7.37
CA GLY A 256 17.26 11.76 8.12
C GLY A 256 18.13 12.70 7.29
N ASN A 257 18.03 12.65 5.96
CA ASN A 257 18.72 13.58 5.05
C ASN A 257 17.85 14.84 4.81
N SER A 258 18.33 15.78 3.99
CA SER A 258 17.61 17.02 3.66
C SER A 258 16.73 16.91 2.40
N VAL A 259 16.55 15.70 1.86
CA VAL A 259 15.73 15.45 0.67
C VAL A 259 14.31 15.10 1.12
N PRO A 260 13.25 15.76 0.63
CA PRO A 260 11.88 15.41 0.99
C PRO A 260 11.56 13.94 0.62
N PRO A 261 10.76 13.23 1.42
CA PRO A 261 10.30 11.91 1.06
C PRO A 261 9.27 11.96 -0.08
N SER A 262 9.17 10.87 -0.81
CA SER A 262 8.11 10.68 -1.80
C SER A 262 7.54 9.28 -1.70
N TYR A 263 6.26 9.14 -2.05
CA TYR A 263 5.60 7.84 -2.26
C TYR A 263 4.40 8.02 -3.18
N THR A 264 3.84 6.91 -3.65
CA THR A 264 2.57 6.85 -4.35
C THR A 264 1.58 6.07 -3.50
N VAL A 265 0.34 6.56 -3.40
CA VAL A 265 -0.75 5.87 -2.71
C VAL A 265 -1.93 5.60 -3.64
N MET A 266 -2.51 4.42 -3.51
CA MET A 266 -3.84 4.06 -4.03
C MET A 266 -4.69 3.55 -2.86
N VAL A 267 -6.01 3.66 -2.98
CA VAL A 267 -6.95 3.14 -1.97
C VAL A 267 -7.88 2.13 -2.62
N THR A 268 -8.10 1.02 -1.93
CA THR A 268 -8.97 -0.06 -2.37
C THR A 268 -9.82 -0.62 -1.23
N ASP A 269 -10.95 -1.19 -1.60
CA ASP A 269 -11.81 -2.03 -0.75
C ASP A 269 -11.68 -3.53 -1.11
N GLY A 270 -10.76 -3.87 -2.01
CA GLY A 270 -10.61 -5.20 -2.61
C GLY A 270 -11.34 -5.39 -3.95
N VAL A 271 -12.18 -4.44 -4.40
CA VAL A 271 -12.92 -4.53 -5.67
C VAL A 271 -12.66 -3.33 -6.58
N GLN A 272 -12.60 -2.12 -6.02
CA GLN A 272 -12.32 -0.85 -6.68
C GLN A 272 -10.97 -0.31 -6.25
N TYR A 273 -10.37 0.54 -7.08
CA TYR A 273 -9.11 1.20 -6.80
C TYR A 273 -9.21 2.68 -7.17
N THR A 274 -8.68 3.56 -6.33
CA THR A 274 -8.44 4.96 -6.73
C THR A 274 -7.30 5.03 -7.73
N VAL A 275 -7.20 6.14 -8.46
CA VAL A 275 -5.99 6.44 -9.23
C VAL A 275 -4.79 6.67 -8.29
N PRO A 276 -3.55 6.42 -8.75
CA PRO A 276 -2.34 6.75 -8.01
C PRO A 276 -2.28 8.24 -7.62
N ASN A 277 -1.92 8.54 -6.38
CA ASN A 277 -1.79 9.90 -5.86
C ASN A 277 -0.45 10.08 -5.12
N THR A 278 0.19 11.24 -5.30
CA THR A 278 1.43 11.62 -4.60
C THR A 278 1.13 12.58 -3.45
N PRO A 279 1.86 12.49 -2.32
CA PRO A 279 1.58 13.30 -1.13
C PRO A 279 1.97 14.76 -1.29
N VAL A 280 1.31 15.63 -0.52
CA VAL A 280 1.82 16.96 -0.21
C VAL A 280 2.80 16.85 0.95
N ILE A 281 4.02 17.37 0.78
CA ILE A 281 5.09 17.26 1.77
C ILE A 281 5.46 18.64 2.31
N HIS A 282 5.44 18.78 3.64
CA HIS A 282 5.90 19.96 4.35
C HIS A 282 7.09 19.60 5.23
N LEU A 283 8.25 20.21 4.97
CA LEU A 283 9.41 20.12 5.86
C LEU A 283 9.45 21.37 6.73
N THR A 284 9.62 21.18 8.04
CA THR A 284 9.86 22.23 9.03
C THR A 284 11.22 22.02 9.68
N ASP A 285 12.09 23.02 9.60
CA ASP A 285 13.39 23.04 10.26
C ASP A 285 13.27 23.74 11.61
N ALA A 286 13.92 23.17 12.63
CA ALA A 286 14.13 23.92 13.86
C ALA A 286 15.05 25.12 13.59
N PRO A 287 14.77 26.32 14.13
CA PRO A 287 15.69 27.44 14.03
C PRO A 287 17.04 27.10 14.68
N ILE A 288 18.13 27.35 13.96
CA ILE A 288 19.50 27.15 14.46
C ILE A 288 20.03 28.49 14.97
N ILE A 289 20.55 28.55 16.19
CA ILE A 289 21.26 29.74 16.68
C ILE A 289 22.59 29.84 15.94
N ILE A 290 22.77 30.90 15.16
CA ILE A 290 23.99 31.16 14.39
C ILE A 290 24.86 32.24 15.02
N GLU A 291 24.28 33.11 15.84
CA GLU A 291 25.02 34.07 16.66
C GLU A 291 24.46 34.06 18.07
N ASN A 292 25.34 33.98 19.07
CA ASN A 292 25.02 34.11 20.49
C ASN A 292 26.25 34.60 21.24
N THR A 293 26.69 35.81 20.89
CA THR A 293 27.86 36.43 21.48
C THR A 293 27.52 37.83 22.00
N LEU A 294 27.91 38.08 23.25
CA LEU A 294 27.73 39.37 23.90
C LEU A 294 28.99 39.68 24.71
N THR A 295 29.66 40.78 24.39
CA THR A 295 30.83 41.26 25.12
C THR A 295 30.52 42.65 25.64
N LEU A 296 30.67 42.87 26.95
CA LEU A 296 30.38 44.14 27.62
C LEU A 296 31.44 44.48 28.65
N GLN A 297 31.67 45.78 28.86
CA GLN A 297 32.40 46.28 30.02
C GLN A 297 31.47 46.57 31.20
N PRO A 298 31.98 46.63 32.45
CA PRO A 298 31.18 46.98 33.61
C PRO A 298 30.49 48.35 33.44
N GLY A 299 29.15 48.37 33.59
CA GLY A 299 28.32 49.58 33.47
C GLY A 299 27.91 49.93 32.03
N GLU A 300 28.24 49.11 31.04
CA GLU A 300 27.86 49.31 29.65
C GLU A 300 26.48 48.75 29.35
N SER A 301 25.67 49.52 28.60
CA SER A 301 24.38 49.07 28.06
C SER A 301 24.52 48.81 26.57
N VAL A 302 24.05 47.64 26.11
CA VAL A 302 24.04 47.27 24.70
C VAL A 302 22.63 46.97 24.23
N THR A 303 22.29 47.45 23.04
CA THR A 303 21.07 47.04 22.35
C THR A 303 21.35 45.76 21.59
N LEU A 304 20.56 44.72 21.84
CA LEU A 304 20.67 43.47 21.09
C LEU A 304 20.32 43.71 19.62
N THR A 305 21.22 43.29 18.74
CA THR A 305 21.04 43.30 17.29
C THR A 305 21.27 41.88 16.74
N PRO A 306 20.96 41.63 15.45
CA PRO A 306 21.35 40.37 14.79
C PRO A 306 22.86 40.08 14.78
N ALA A 307 23.72 41.02 15.17
CA ALA A 307 25.15 40.75 15.38
C ALA A 307 25.45 40.07 16.73
N ASN A 308 24.50 40.09 17.68
CA ASN A 308 24.67 39.56 19.03
C ASN A 308 23.89 38.26 19.24
N LEU A 309 22.67 38.21 18.69
CA LEU A 309 21.79 37.05 18.75
C LEU A 309 21.08 36.92 17.42
N ASN A 310 21.33 35.82 16.72
CA ASN A 310 20.72 35.57 15.42
C ASN A 310 20.41 34.09 15.26
N VAL A 311 19.30 33.82 14.60
CA VAL A 311 18.81 32.49 14.30
C VAL A 311 18.67 32.35 12.80
N ASN A 312 19.10 31.21 12.26
CA ASN A 312 18.84 30.86 10.88
C ASN A 312 17.69 29.85 10.83
N VAL A 313 16.77 30.07 9.89
CA VAL A 313 15.68 29.15 9.61
C VAL A 313 15.87 28.68 8.16
N THR A 314 16.21 27.41 7.99
CA THR A 314 16.66 26.87 6.70
C THR A 314 15.53 26.32 5.83
N ASP A 315 14.31 26.22 6.36
CA ASP A 315 13.14 25.64 5.66
C ASP A 315 12.34 26.65 4.82
N GLY A 316 12.78 27.90 4.74
CA GLY A 316 12.09 28.95 3.98
C GLY A 316 10.83 29.51 4.64
N SER A 317 10.53 29.14 5.89
CA SER A 317 9.49 29.81 6.68
C SER A 317 9.89 31.26 7.00
N THR A 318 8.91 32.16 7.10
CA THR A 318 9.20 33.59 7.25
C THR A 318 9.81 33.87 8.64
N PRO A 319 10.91 34.65 8.75
CA PRO A 319 11.63 34.88 10.03
C PRO A 319 10.79 35.49 11.17
N GLY A 320 9.57 35.96 10.89
CA GLY A 320 8.69 36.62 11.86
C GLY A 320 8.10 35.73 12.95
N GLN A 321 8.38 34.43 12.96
CA GLN A 321 7.83 33.49 13.96
C GLN A 321 8.84 32.96 15.00
N VAL A 322 10.13 33.34 14.93
CA VAL A 322 11.11 32.86 15.93
C VAL A 322 11.11 33.75 17.17
N ILE A 323 10.61 33.23 18.29
CA ILE A 323 10.70 33.89 19.60
C ILE A 323 12.00 33.45 20.27
N CYS A 324 12.96 34.36 20.37
CA CYS A 324 14.16 34.14 21.18
C CYS A 324 13.85 34.46 22.66
N GLN A 325 13.84 33.45 23.53
CA GLN A 325 13.71 33.64 24.98
C GLN A 325 15.09 33.61 25.65
N VAL A 326 15.48 34.72 26.28
CA VAL A 326 16.66 34.77 27.15
C VAL A 326 16.23 34.33 28.55
N ARG A 327 16.89 33.32 29.11
CA ARG A 327 16.68 32.84 30.49
C ARG A 327 18.00 32.91 31.26
N ASP A 328 17.91 33.01 32.59
CA ASP A 328 19.06 32.94 33.50
C ASP A 328 20.17 33.98 33.26
N LEU A 329 19.78 35.26 33.08
CA LEU A 329 20.71 36.39 33.09
C LEU A 329 21.44 36.47 34.43
N GLN A 330 22.69 36.00 34.47
CA GLN A 330 23.58 36.16 35.61
C GLN A 330 24.28 37.52 35.47
N HIS A 331 24.12 38.41 36.47
CA HIS A 331 24.75 39.75 36.57
C HIS A 331 24.14 40.91 35.75
N ALA A 332 22.88 40.81 35.31
CA ALA A 332 22.16 41.98 34.78
C ALA A 332 21.56 42.80 35.94
N MET A 333 21.97 44.07 36.07
CA MET A 333 21.30 45.07 36.92
C MET A 333 20.92 46.28 36.08
#